data_AF-A0A4R5CMT4-F1
#
_entry.id   AF-A0A4R5CMT4-F1
#
_cell.length_a   1.000
_cell.length_b   1.000
_cell.length_c   1.000
_cell.angle_alpha   90.00
_cell.angle_beta   90.00
_cell.angle_gamma   90.00
#
_symmetry.space_group_name_H-M   'P 1'
#
loop_
_entity.id
_entity.type
_entity.pdbx_description
1 polymer ?
#
loop_
_entity_poly.entity_id
_entity_poly.type
_entity_poly.pdbx_seq_one_letter_code
_entity_poly.pdbx_strand_id
1 'polypeptide(L)'
;MKNLISLLGILILTTVLNSCKSNEEKRAEVVTNNYIRFIDSVTTYGTIDALTNWNAIQKCYEKKSNELNLQIDMLEDTTIFDEKINAATSKYETFRNLIVEKKLKREAGSF
;
A
#
# COMPACT_ATOMS: atom_id res chain seq x y z
N MET A 1 -11.53 54.76 -32.80
CA MET A 1 -10.28 54.53 -32.04
C MET A 1 -10.35 53.15 -31.40
N LYS A 2 -9.21 52.45 -31.39
CA LYS A 2 -8.85 51.14 -30.81
C LYS A 2 -9.83 50.63 -29.73
N ASN A 3 -10.25 49.36 -29.76
CA ASN A 3 -9.44 48.23 -29.32
C ASN A 3 -9.76 46.92 -30.07
N LEU A 4 -8.95 46.61 -31.09
CA LEU A 4 -8.46 45.25 -31.34
C LEU A 4 -7.34 44.98 -30.31
N ILE A 5 -7.17 43.71 -29.89
CA ILE A 5 -6.08 43.06 -29.10
C ILE A 5 -6.79 42.26 -27.97
N SER A 6 -7.07 40.95 -28.11
CA SER A 6 -6.18 39.79 -28.15
C SER A 6 -6.30 39.01 -26.83
N LEU A 7 -6.82 37.78 -26.89
CA LEU A 7 -6.63 36.65 -25.95
C LEU A 7 -7.53 35.50 -26.47
N LEU A 8 -7.32 34.94 -27.66
CA LEU A 8 -6.36 33.86 -27.97
C LEU A 8 -5.54 33.32 -26.78
N GLY A 9 -5.75 32.04 -26.48
CA GLY A 9 -4.93 31.21 -25.59
C GLY A 9 -5.60 31.00 -24.23
N ILE A 10 -5.87 29.78 -23.75
CA ILE A 10 -5.16 28.52 -23.93
C ILE A 10 -6.19 27.39 -23.90
N LEU A 11 -6.24 26.61 -24.97
CA LEU A 11 -6.78 25.26 -24.93
C LEU A 11 -5.82 24.46 -24.05
N ILE A 12 -6.18 24.20 -22.79
CA ILE A 12 -5.45 23.22 -21.99
C ILE A 12 -5.83 21.86 -22.56
N LEU A 13 -5.12 21.47 -23.62
CA LEU A 13 -5.00 20.09 -24.01
C LEU A 13 -4.27 19.42 -22.85
N THR A 14 -5.01 18.94 -21.84
CA THR A 14 -4.49 17.85 -21.03
C THR A 14 -4.27 16.73 -22.03
N THR A 15 -3.03 16.52 -22.42
CA THR A 15 -2.66 15.33 -23.14
C THR A 15 -3.08 14.20 -22.23
N VAL A 16 -4.21 13.58 -22.57
CA VAL A 16 -4.47 12.18 -22.26
C VAL A 16 -3.38 11.43 -23.00
N LEU A 17 -2.16 11.49 -22.44
CA LEU A 17 -1.22 10.42 -22.53
C LEU A 17 -2.05 9.25 -22.00
N ASN A 18 -2.59 8.45 -22.92
CA ASN A 18 -2.74 7.04 -22.65
C ASN A 18 -1.32 6.59 -22.29
N SER A 19 -0.94 6.77 -21.02
CA SER A 19 0.35 6.35 -20.53
C SER A 19 0.32 4.84 -20.72
N CYS A 20 1.03 4.38 -21.74
CA CYS A 20 1.50 3.02 -21.75
C CYS A 20 2.28 2.86 -20.45
N LYS A 21 1.61 2.30 -19.43
CA LYS A 21 2.14 2.13 -18.09
C LYS A 21 3.58 1.61 -18.18
N SER A 22 4.52 2.32 -17.56
CA SER A 22 5.94 2.00 -17.65
C SER A 22 6.21 0.61 -17.09
N ASN A 23 7.38 0.05 -17.38
CA ASN A 23 7.72 -1.28 -16.85
C ASN A 23 7.85 -1.24 -15.32
N GLU A 24 8.30 -0.11 -14.80
CA GLU A 24 8.45 0.23 -13.39
C GLU A 24 7.08 0.33 -12.72
N GLU A 25 6.13 1.07 -13.33
CA GLU A 25 4.75 1.20 -12.83
C GLU A 25 4.01 -0.16 -12.83
N LYS A 26 4.27 -1.02 -13.83
CA LYS A 26 3.72 -2.39 -13.85
C LYS A 26 4.31 -3.26 -12.73
N ARG A 27 5.62 -3.15 -12.47
CA ARG A 27 6.27 -3.86 -11.37
C ARG A 27 5.75 -3.38 -10.01
N ALA A 28 5.62 -2.07 -9.83
CA ALA A 28 5.03 -1.46 -8.65
C ALA A 28 3.61 -1.96 -8.38
N GLU A 29 2.78 -2.09 -9.43
CA GLU A 29 1.44 -2.67 -9.31
C GLU A 29 1.48 -4.13 -8.85
N VAL A 30 2.36 -4.95 -9.42
CA VAL A 30 2.50 -6.36 -9.02
C VAL A 30 2.89 -6.48 -7.55
N VAL A 31 3.91 -5.75 -7.10
CA VAL A 31 4.37 -5.84 -5.71
C VAL A 31 3.36 -5.24 -4.73
N THR A 32 2.68 -4.16 -5.10
CA THR A 32 1.58 -3.57 -4.32
C THR A 32 0.43 -4.57 -4.14
N ASN A 33 -0.01 -5.21 -5.23
CA ASN A 33 -1.07 -6.23 -5.18
C ASN A 33 -0.65 -7.45 -4.35
N ASN A 34 0.63 -7.83 -4.39
CA ASN A 34 1.15 -8.92 -3.56
C ASN A 34 1.18 -8.55 -2.07
N TYR A 35 1.55 -7.31 -1.73
CA TYR A 35 1.52 -6.79 -0.37
C TYR A 35 0.09 -6.77 0.19
N ILE A 36 -0.86 -6.22 -0.58
CA ILE A 36 -2.29 -6.18 -0.21
C ILE A 36 -2.84 -7.59 0.00
N ARG A 37 -2.61 -8.51 -0.95
CA ARG A 37 -3.11 -9.88 -0.86
C ARG A 37 -2.57 -10.61 0.36
N PHE A 38 -1.30 -10.41 0.69
CA PHE A 38 -0.71 -10.96 1.91
C PHE A 38 -1.45 -10.44 3.16
N ILE A 39 -1.66 -9.13 3.25
CA ILE A 39 -2.35 -8.50 4.39
C ILE A 39 -3.79 -9.00 4.49
N ASP A 40 -4.52 -9.04 3.38
CA ASP A 40 -5.87 -9.58 3.32
C ASP A 40 -5.90 -11.02 3.81
N SER A 41 -4.98 -11.86 3.32
CA SER A 41 -4.87 -13.25 3.77
C SER A 41 -4.65 -13.35 5.27
N VAL A 42 -3.67 -12.62 5.83
CA VAL A 42 -3.35 -12.78 7.26
C VAL A 42 -4.40 -12.19 8.19
N THR A 43 -5.07 -11.13 7.76
CA THR A 43 -6.15 -10.50 8.53
C THR A 43 -7.48 -11.26 8.46
N THR A 44 -7.62 -12.21 7.53
CA THR A 44 -8.75 -13.15 7.48
C THR A 44 -8.51 -14.43 8.29
N TYR A 45 -7.26 -14.73 8.69
CA TYR A 45 -7.00 -15.88 9.56
C TYR A 45 -7.59 -15.69 10.97
N GLY A 46 -7.94 -16.79 11.62
CA GLY A 46 -8.35 -16.79 13.01
C GLY A 46 -7.23 -16.27 13.92
N THR A 47 -7.59 -15.50 14.95
CA THR A 47 -6.64 -14.92 15.91
C THR A 47 -5.74 -15.96 16.58
N ILE A 48 -6.22 -17.20 16.78
CA ILE A 48 -5.44 -18.30 17.36
C ILE A 48 -4.31 -18.72 16.42
N ASP A 49 -4.60 -18.94 15.14
CA ASP A 49 -3.60 -19.36 14.16
C ASP A 49 -2.56 -18.25 13.94
N ALA A 50 -3.01 -17.00 13.95
CA ALA A 50 -2.15 -15.84 13.85
C ALA A 50 -1.20 -15.72 15.06
N LEU A 51 -1.67 -15.99 16.28
CA LEU A 51 -0.83 -16.00 17.49
C LEU A 51 0.25 -17.08 17.41
N THR A 52 -0.10 -18.28 16.94
CA THR A 52 0.84 -19.40 16.77
C THR A 52 1.92 -19.08 15.74
N ASN A 53 1.54 -18.42 14.64
CA ASN A 53 2.42 -18.16 13.50
C ASN A 53 2.98 -16.73 13.45
N TRP A 54 2.85 -15.97 14.55
CA TRP A 54 3.03 -14.51 14.55
C TRP A 54 4.41 -14.07 14.02
N ASN A 55 5.48 -14.73 14.45
CA ASN A 55 6.85 -14.41 13.98
C ASN A 55 7.00 -14.60 12.46
N ALA A 56 6.41 -15.66 11.90
CA ALA A 56 6.44 -15.90 10.46
C ALA A 56 5.64 -14.84 9.69
N ILE A 57 4.49 -14.43 10.22
CA ILE A 57 3.68 -13.34 9.68
C ILE A 57 4.46 -12.03 9.67
N GLN A 58 5.14 -11.68 10.78
CA GLN A 58 5.97 -10.47 10.85
C GLN A 58 7.11 -10.47 9.83
N LYS A 59 7.86 -11.57 9.73
CA LYS A 59 8.95 -11.71 8.74
C LYS A 59 8.44 -11.58 7.30
N CYS A 60 7.27 -12.14 7.01
CA CYS A 60 6.67 -12.03 5.68
C CYS A 60 6.23 -10.59 5.39
N TYR A 61 5.63 -9.92 6.39
CA TYR A 61 5.26 -8.52 6.30
C TYR A 61 6.47 -7.62 6.02
N GLU A 62 7.56 -7.78 6.77
CA GLU A 62 8.81 -7.04 6.57
C GLU A 62 9.37 -7.26 5.17
N LYS A 63 9.45 -8.53 4.73
CA LYS A 63 9.92 -8.88 3.38
C LYS A 63 9.09 -8.19 2.31
N LYS A 64 7.75 -8.25 2.40
CA LYS A 64 6.85 -7.67 1.40
C LYS A 64 6.84 -6.14 1.43
N SER A 65 6.96 -5.55 2.61
CA SER A 65 7.10 -4.09 2.76
C SER A 65 8.40 -3.60 2.14
N ASN A 66 9.51 -4.30 2.36
CA ASN A 66 10.80 -3.93 1.77
C ASN A 66 10.78 -4.09 0.24
N GLU A 67 10.21 -5.18 -0.28
CA GLU A 67 10.03 -5.38 -1.73
C GLU A 67 9.18 -4.26 -2.35
N LEU A 68 8.10 -3.88 -1.68
CA LEU A 68 7.23 -2.78 -2.11
C LEU A 68 7.98 -1.44 -2.12
N ASN A 69 8.61 -1.06 -1.01
CA ASN A 69 9.31 0.22 -0.87
C ASN A 69 10.40 0.36 -1.94
N LEU A 70 11.21 -0.69 -2.16
CA LEU A 70 12.23 -0.69 -3.20
C LEU A 70 11.69 -0.45 -4.61
N GLN A 71 10.47 -0.87 -4.93
CA GLN A 71 9.87 -0.59 -6.24
C GLN A 71 9.20 0.78 -6.31
N ILE A 72 8.56 1.21 -5.21
CA ILE A 72 7.89 2.52 -5.15
C ILE A 72 8.92 3.66 -5.20
N ASP A 73 10.07 3.50 -4.55
CA ASP A 73 11.18 4.46 -4.58
C ASP A 73 11.79 4.67 -5.98
N MET A 74 11.49 3.77 -6.93
CA MET A 74 11.94 3.88 -8.33
C MET A 74 10.97 4.69 -9.22
N LEU A 75 9.79 5.06 -8.70
CA LEU A 75 8.78 5.79 -9.47
C LEU A 75 8.95 7.30 -9.29
N GLU A 76 8.67 8.05 -10.36
CA GLU A 76 8.59 9.52 -10.29
C GLU A 76 7.28 9.99 -9.65
N ASP A 77 6.20 9.23 -9.79
CA ASP A 77 4.89 9.49 -9.21
C ASP A 77 4.35 8.24 -8.49
N THR A 78 4.09 8.37 -7.19
CA THR A 78 3.58 7.31 -6.32
C THR A 78 2.10 7.45 -6.00
N THR A 79 1.46 8.54 -6.43
CA THR A 79 0.11 8.94 -6.00
C THR A 79 -0.92 7.83 -6.20
N ILE A 80 -0.82 7.08 -7.30
CA ILE A 80 -1.75 5.99 -7.63
C ILE A 80 -1.61 4.75 -6.73
N PHE A 81 -0.51 4.63 -5.99
CA PHE A 81 -0.20 3.53 -5.09
C PHE A 81 -0.42 3.90 -3.62
N ASP A 82 -0.14 5.15 -3.25
CA ASP A 82 -0.14 5.61 -1.86
C ASP A 82 -1.43 5.30 -1.11
N GLU A 83 -2.60 5.57 -1.72
CA GLU A 83 -3.90 5.27 -1.08
C GLU A 83 -4.05 3.78 -0.76
N LYS A 84 -3.68 2.90 -1.69
CA LYS A 84 -3.80 1.45 -1.54
C LYS A 84 -2.80 0.91 -0.51
N ILE A 85 -1.57 1.43 -0.54
CA ILE A 85 -0.52 1.06 0.40
C ILE A 85 -0.95 1.46 1.81
N ASN A 86 -1.35 2.72 2.01
CA ASN A 86 -1.78 3.25 3.30
C ASN A 86 -2.97 2.47 3.87
N ALA A 87 -3.97 2.15 3.04
CA ALA A 87 -5.12 1.35 3.46
C ALA A 87 -4.70 -0.05 3.93
N ALA A 88 -3.83 -0.73 3.17
CA ALA A 88 -3.34 -2.05 3.53
C ALA A 88 -2.47 -2.02 4.78
N THR A 89 -1.54 -1.07 4.89
CA THR A 89 -0.69 -0.89 6.08
C THR A 89 -1.56 -0.64 7.32
N SER A 90 -2.54 0.26 7.25
CA SER A 90 -3.47 0.51 8.36
C SER A 90 -4.23 -0.75 8.80
N LYS A 91 -4.65 -1.58 7.84
CA LYS A 91 -5.30 -2.87 8.10
C LYS A 91 -4.37 -3.84 8.83
N TYR A 92 -3.12 -3.97 8.40
CA TYR A 92 -2.12 -4.79 9.08
C TYR A 92 -1.82 -4.28 10.49
N GLU A 93 -1.68 -2.97 10.66
CA GLU A 93 -1.40 -2.33 11.95
C GLU A 93 -2.52 -2.57 12.96
N THR A 94 -3.78 -2.45 12.52
CA THR A 94 -4.96 -2.79 13.33
C THR A 94 -4.92 -4.25 13.77
N PHE A 95 -4.62 -5.16 12.84
CA PHE A 95 -4.50 -6.58 13.14
C PHE A 95 -3.34 -6.89 14.09
N ARG A 96 -2.17 -6.27 13.89
CA ARG A 96 -1.01 -6.39 14.77
C ARG A 96 -1.36 -6.00 16.20
N ASN A 97 -2.04 -4.87 16.38
CA ASN A 97 -2.46 -4.40 17.70
C ASN A 97 -3.38 -5.40 18.38
N LEU A 98 -4.34 -5.98 17.65
CA LEU A 98 -5.19 -7.06 18.16
C LEU A 98 -4.38 -8.27 18.62
N ILE A 99 -3.38 -8.71 17.86
CA ILE A 99 -2.54 -9.86 18.23
C ILE A 99 -1.70 -9.55 19.48
N VAL A 100 -1.10 -8.37 19.57
CA VAL A 100 -0.34 -7.92 20.75
C VAL A 100 -1.23 -7.88 21.98
N GLU A 101 -2.43 -7.30 21.89
CA GLU A 101 -3.40 -7.24 22.98
C GLU A 101 -3.78 -8.66 23.46
N LYS A 102 -4.04 -9.59 22.53
CA LYS A 102 -4.40 -10.97 22.87
C LYS A 102 -3.24 -11.73 23.52
N LYS A 103 -2.00 -11.47 23.10
CA LYS A 103 -0.80 -12.04 23.71
C LYS A 103 -0.65 -11.57 25.16
N LEU A 104 -0.78 -10.27 25.41
CA LEU A 104 -0.73 -9.69 26.75
C LEU A 104 -1.82 -10.27 27.67
N LYS A 105 -3.06 -10.40 27.17
CA LYS A 105 -4.16 -11.00 27.94
C LYS A 105 -3.92 -12.48 28.29
N ARG A 106 -3.34 -13.25 27.36
CA ARG A 106 -2.97 -14.65 27.60
C ARG A 106 -1.90 -14.78 28.68
N GLU A 107 -0.89 -13.92 28.64
CA GLU A 107 0.21 -13.89 29.62
C GLU A 107 -0.29 -13.45 31.00
N ALA A 108 -1.17 -12.44 31.07
CA ALA A 108 -1.76 -11.96 32.33
C ALA A 108 -2.77 -12.94 32.96
N GLY A 109 -3.53 -13.69 32.15
CA GLY A 109 -4.47 -14.70 32.62
C GLY A 109 -3.86 -16.07 32.91
N SER A 110 -2.55 -16.23 32.74
CA SER A 110 -1.81 -17.47 33.02
C SER A 110 -1.16 -17.47 34.43
N PHE A 111 -1.53 -16.52 35.29
CA PHE A 111 -1.14 -16.43 36.70
C PHE A 111 -2.28 -16.89 37.63
#